data_AF-A0A2L1KF96-F1
#
_entry.id   AF-A0A2L1KF96-F1
#
_cell.length_a   1.000
_cell.length_b   1.000
_cell.length_c   1.000
_cell.angle_alpha   90.00
_cell.angle_beta   90.00
_cell.angle_gamma   90.00
#
_symmetry.space_group_name_H-M   'P 1'
#
loop_
_entity.id
_entity.type
_entity.pdbx_description
1 polymer ?
#
loop_
_entity_poly.entity_id
_entity_poly.type
_entity_poly.pdbx_seq_one_letter_code
_entity_poly.pdbx_strand_id
1 'polypeptide(L)'
;MLPVFGATPVSDRVVKDRNRITGGGITAGLDFGLELAAELRGEQRARLQQLIMEYDPKPPFDSGSLNTASAETVAHARELLGPSLLAIRAEAERAARRRG
;
A
#
# COMPACT_ATOMS: atom_id res chain seq x y z
N MET A 1 6.97 10.70 2.37
CA MET A 1 8.10 10.29 1.51
C MET A 1 7.82 10.52 0.03
N LEU A 2 6.70 10.06 -0.53
CA LEU A 2 6.35 10.25 -1.96
C LEU A 2 6.57 11.67 -2.52
N PRO A 3 6.24 12.78 -1.80
CA PRO A 3 6.46 14.14 -2.32
C PRO A 3 7.91 14.48 -2.64
N VAL A 4 8.90 13.87 -1.96
CA VAL A 4 10.32 14.14 -2.24
C VAL A 4 10.75 13.64 -3.62
N PHE A 5 9.92 12.80 -4.25
CA PHE A 5 10.10 12.30 -5.62
C PHE A 5 9.09 12.93 -6.60
N GLY A 6 8.39 14.00 -6.21
CA GLY A 6 7.39 14.67 -7.05
C GLY A 6 6.05 13.93 -7.18
N ALA A 7 5.82 12.87 -6.42
CA ALA A 7 4.56 12.14 -6.42
C ALA A 7 3.55 12.76 -5.44
N THR A 8 2.27 12.78 -5.83
CA THR A 8 1.16 13.22 -4.96
C THR A 8 0.69 12.03 -4.11
N PRO A 9 0.75 12.11 -2.78
CA PRO A 9 0.28 11.03 -1.92
C PRO A 9 -1.25 10.94 -1.95
N VAL A 10 -1.77 9.73 -2.14
CA VAL A 10 -3.19 9.41 -2.09
C VAL A 10 -3.38 8.29 -1.07
N SER A 11 -4.38 8.44 -0.19
CA SER A 11 -4.63 7.50 0.91
C SER A 11 -5.64 6.42 0.53
N ASP A 12 -5.35 5.70 -0.56
CA ASP A 12 -6.19 4.59 -1.04
C ASP A 12 -5.45 3.25 -0.97
N ARG A 13 -6.22 2.16 -0.97
CA ARG A 13 -5.68 0.80 -0.89
C ARG A 13 -4.86 0.45 -2.14
N VAL A 14 -5.37 0.79 -3.32
CA VAL A 14 -4.70 0.70 -4.62
C VAL A 14 -4.89 2.02 -5.34
N VAL A 15 -3.81 2.58 -5.90
CA VAL A 15 -3.85 3.83 -6.68
C VAL A 15 -3.32 3.52 -8.07
N LYS A 16 -4.11 3.85 -9.10
CA LYS A 16 -3.72 3.77 -10.50
C LYS A 16 -3.61 5.16 -11.12
N ASP A 17 -2.42 5.51 -11.60
CA ASP A 17 -2.17 6.68 -12.45
C ASP A 17 -1.56 6.22 -13.78
N ARG A 18 -2.39 6.24 -14.84
CA ARG A 18 -2.03 5.80 -16.19
C ARG A 18 -1.46 4.38 -16.18
N ASN A 19 -0.14 4.25 -16.36
CA ASN A 19 0.59 2.98 -16.37
C ASN A 19 1.39 2.72 -15.08
N ARG A 20 1.09 3.44 -13.99
CA ARG A 20 1.66 3.20 -12.67
C ARG A 20 0.54 2.75 -11.74
N ILE A 21 0.78 1.67 -11.02
CA ILE A 21 -0.14 1.17 -10.00
C ILE A 21 0.65 0.92 -8.72
N THR A 22 0.15 1.43 -7.59
CA THR A 22 0.79 1.30 -6.28
C THR A 22 -0.20 0.80 -5.23
N GLY A 23 0.23 -0.12 -4.36
CA GLY A 23 -0.54 -0.56 -3.19
C GLY A 23 -0.09 0.16 -1.91
N GLY A 24 -1.04 0.51 -1.04
CA GLY A 24 -0.76 1.31 0.16
C GLY A 24 -0.11 0.56 1.34
N GLY A 25 -0.45 -0.72 1.53
CA GLY A 25 0.02 -1.55 2.64
C GLY A 25 0.51 -2.93 2.18
N ILE A 26 0.96 -3.76 3.13
CA ILE A 26 1.53 -5.09 2.81
C ILE A 26 0.52 -5.95 2.03
N THR A 27 -0.69 -6.09 2.56
CA THR A 27 -1.76 -6.89 1.95
C THR A 27 -2.44 -6.18 0.77
N ALA A 28 -2.07 -4.93 0.49
CA ALA A 28 -2.61 -4.19 -0.65
C ALA A 28 -2.23 -4.83 -2.00
N GLY A 29 -1.11 -5.55 -2.03
CA GLY A 29 -0.63 -6.27 -3.21
C GLY A 29 -1.58 -7.33 -3.74
N LEU A 30 -2.46 -7.89 -2.90
CA LEU A 30 -3.44 -8.89 -3.33
C LEU A 30 -4.53 -8.27 -4.22
N ASP A 31 -5.18 -7.20 -3.75
CA ASP A 31 -6.20 -6.50 -4.55
C ASP A 31 -5.57 -5.84 -5.78
N PHE A 32 -4.38 -5.25 -5.63
CA PHE A 32 -3.60 -4.76 -6.77
C PHE A 32 -3.40 -5.85 -7.82
N GLY A 33 -3.00 -7.05 -7.40
CA GLY A 33 -2.80 -8.19 -8.30
C GLY A 33 -4.09 -8.61 -9.02
N LEU A 34 -5.23 -8.58 -8.33
CA LEU A 34 -6.54 -8.88 -8.92
C LEU A 34 -6.99 -7.80 -9.92
N GLU A 35 -6.81 -6.52 -9.59
CA GLU A 35 -7.05 -5.41 -10.53
C GLU A 35 -6.17 -5.54 -11.78
N LEU A 36 -4.88 -5.80 -11.59
CA LEU A 36 -3.95 -6.01 -12.71
C LEU A 36 -4.32 -7.24 -13.55
N ALA A 37 -4.75 -8.33 -12.92
CA ALA A 37 -5.22 -9.51 -13.64
C ALA A 37 -6.47 -9.20 -14.47
N ALA A 38 -7.38 -8.38 -13.97
CA ALA A 38 -8.57 -7.95 -14.70
C ALA A 38 -8.19 -7.08 -15.92
N GLU A 39 -7.23 -6.16 -15.76
CA GLU A 39 -6.73 -5.33 -16.86
C GLU A 39 -6.02 -6.12 -17.95
N LEU A 40 -5.20 -7.10 -17.55
CA LEU A 40 -4.37 -7.85 -18.50
C LEU A 40 -5.12 -9.02 -19.16
N ARG A 41 -6.03 -9.67 -18.41
CA ARG A 41 -6.64 -10.97 -18.81
C ARG A 41 -8.17 -10.96 -18.77
N GLY A 42 -8.78 -9.83 -18.44
CA GLY A 42 -10.23 -9.68 -18.33
C GLY A 42 -10.76 -10.07 -16.95
N GLU A 43 -11.89 -9.45 -16.59
CA GLU A 43 -12.54 -9.58 -15.29
C GLU A 43 -12.86 -11.03 -14.91
N GLN A 44 -13.30 -11.85 -15.87
CA GLN A 44 -13.63 -13.26 -15.62
C GLN A 44 -12.42 -14.05 -15.10
N ARG A 45 -11.22 -13.77 -15.62
CA ARG A 45 -9.99 -14.43 -15.17
C ARG A 45 -9.57 -13.95 -13.78
N ALA A 46 -9.74 -12.66 -13.47
CA ALA A 46 -9.50 -12.14 -12.13
C ALA A 46 -10.44 -12.77 -11.09
N ARG A 47 -11.74 -12.86 -11.40
CA ARG A 47 -12.74 -13.52 -10.51
C ARG A 47 -12.44 -15.00 -10.30
N LEU A 48 -12.03 -15.71 -11.36
CA LEU A 48 -11.57 -17.11 -11.24
C LEU A 48 -10.36 -17.21 -10.32
N GLN A 49 -9.37 -16.33 -10.48
CA GLN A 49 -8.17 -16.33 -9.64
C GLN A 49 -8.50 -16.01 -8.18
N GLN A 50 -9.40 -15.05 -7.94
CA GLN A 50 -9.90 -14.73 -6.60
C GLN A 50 -10.50 -15.97 -5.92
N LEU A 51 -11.31 -16.74 -6.65
CA LEU A 51 -11.91 -17.98 -6.15
C LEU A 51 -10.87 -19.08 -5.90
N ILE A 52 -9.93 -19.31 -6.83
CA ILE A 52 -8.87 -20.33 -6.69
C ILE A 52 -8.01 -20.08 -5.44
N MET A 53 -7.79 -18.81 -5.11
CA MET A 53 -7.02 -18.41 -3.93
C MET A 53 -7.85 -18.39 -2.65
N GLU A 54 -9.17 -18.59 -2.74
CA GLU A 54 -10.13 -18.35 -1.66
C GLU A 54 -9.90 -16.96 -1.02
N TYR A 55 -9.71 -15.93 -1.86
CA TYR A 55 -9.49 -14.58 -1.38
C TYR A 55 -10.79 -13.95 -0.87
N ASP A 56 -11.16 -14.34 0.35
CA ASP A 56 -12.30 -13.89 1.16
C ASP A 56 -11.78 -13.42 2.54
N PRO A 57 -11.09 -12.26 2.61
CA PRO A 57 -10.42 -11.84 3.83
C PRO A 57 -11.44 -11.52 4.93
N LYS A 58 -11.24 -12.12 6.12
CA LYS A 58 -12.00 -11.86 7.34
C LYS A 58 -11.06 -11.49 8.49
N PRO A 59 -10.49 -10.26 8.51
CA PRO A 59 -9.58 -9.85 9.57
C PRO A 59 -10.27 -9.95 10.94
N PRO A 60 -9.64 -10.55 11.96
CA PRO A 60 -10.23 -10.69 13.29
C PRO A 60 -10.22 -9.39 14.10
N PHE A 61 -9.53 -8.35 13.62
CA PHE A 61 -9.38 -7.06 14.29
C PHE A 61 -9.54 -5.92 13.30
N ASP A 62 -10.07 -4.79 13.77
CA ASP A 62 -10.22 -3.56 12.98
C ASP A 62 -9.06 -2.58 13.21
N SER A 63 -7.83 -3.05 12.99
CA SER A 63 -6.60 -2.24 13.15
C SER A 63 -5.79 -2.18 11.85
N GLY A 64 -6.43 -2.41 10.70
CA GLY A 64 -5.77 -2.46 9.39
C GLY A 64 -5.46 -1.09 8.78
N SER A 65 -5.97 0.00 9.35
CA SER A 65 -5.78 1.36 8.84
C SER A 65 -5.65 2.37 9.96
N LEU A 66 -5.08 3.54 9.66
CA LEU A 66 -5.01 4.66 10.63
C LEU A 66 -6.40 5.20 11.00
N ASN A 67 -7.41 4.96 10.16
CA ASN A 67 -8.77 5.45 10.38
C ASN A 67 -9.58 4.56 11.32
N THR A 68 -9.20 3.28 11.43
CA THR A 68 -9.95 2.29 12.23
C THR A 68 -9.20 1.82 13.47
N ALA A 69 -7.86 1.81 13.44
CA ALA A 69 -7.06 1.47 14.60
C ALA A 69 -7.24 2.48 15.75
N SER A 70 -7.17 1.99 16.99
CA SER A 70 -7.21 2.85 18.17
C SER A 70 -6.01 3.81 18.22
N ALA A 71 -6.20 4.98 18.84
CA ALA A 71 -5.14 5.97 19.01
C ALA A 71 -3.92 5.39 19.76
N GLU A 72 -4.16 4.50 20.72
CA GLU A 72 -3.11 3.79 21.46
C GLU A 72 -2.30 2.87 20.54
N THR A 73 -2.96 2.04 19.73
CA THR A 73 -2.28 1.16 18.76
C THR A 73 -1.46 1.97 17.77
N VAL A 74 -1.99 3.09 17.28
CA VAL A 74 -1.28 4.00 16.38
C VAL A 74 -0.06 4.62 17.06
N ALA A 75 -0.17 5.03 18.32
CA ALA A 75 0.95 5.60 19.08
C ALA A 75 2.10 4.58 19.24
N HIS A 76 1.77 3.36 19.67
CA HIS A 76 2.76 2.28 19.82
C HIS A 76 3.41 1.91 18.48
N ALA A 77 2.64 1.84 17.40
CA ALA A 77 3.18 1.58 16.07
C ALA A 77 4.17 2.68 15.63
N ARG A 78 3.88 3.95 15.94
CA ARG A 78 4.78 5.08 15.63
C ARG A 78 6.06 5.03 16.45
N GLU A 79 5.99 4.64 17.72
CA GLU A 79 7.17 4.47 18.57
C GLU A 79 8.07 3.35 18.02
N LEU A 80 7.48 2.19 17.71
CA LEU A 80 8.18 1.03 17.18
C LEU A 80 8.86 1.33 15.82
N LEU A 81 8.16 2.03 14.92
CA LEU A 81 8.65 2.28 13.56
C LEU A 81 9.47 3.58 13.43
N GLY A 82 9.37 4.50 14.39
CA GLY A 82 9.91 5.85 14.32
C GLY A 82 11.38 5.92 13.87
N PRO A 83 12.31 5.22 14.54
CA PRO A 83 13.73 5.23 14.17
C PRO A 83 13.97 4.77 12.72
N SER A 84 13.30 3.70 12.30
CA SER A 84 13.39 3.17 10.94
C SER A 84 12.83 4.15 9.91
N LEU A 85 11.67 4.76 10.18
CA LEU A 85 11.05 5.73 9.26
C LEU A 85 11.91 6.98 9.07
N LEU A 86 12.61 7.45 10.11
CA LEU A 86 13.56 8.55 9.99
C LEU A 86 14.75 8.18 9.09
N ALA A 87 15.32 6.98 9.27
CA ALA A 87 16.42 6.50 8.44
C ALA A 87 15.99 6.34 6.96
N ILE A 88 14.82 5.75 6.73
CA ILE A 88 14.26 5.56 5.39
C ILE A 88 13.97 6.92 4.74
N ARG A 89 13.43 7.89 5.47
CA ARG A 89 13.22 9.25 4.98
C ARG A 89 14.53 9.93 4.58
N ALA A 90 15.56 9.86 5.43
CA ALA A 90 16.86 10.46 5.14
C ALA A 90 17.48 9.86 3.86
N GLU A 91 17.38 8.54 3.67
CA GLU A 91 17.87 7.92 2.43
C GLU A 91 17.02 8.30 1.21
N ALA A 92 15.70 8.39 1.34
CA ALA A 92 14.85 8.86 0.24
C ALA A 92 15.19 10.30 -0.18
N GLU A 93 15.48 11.19 0.77
CA GLU A 93 15.93 12.55 0.48
C GLU A 93 17.30 12.58 -0.22
N ARG A 94 18.24 11.71 0.19
CA ARG A 94 19.52 11.55 -0.52
C ARG A 94 19.32 11.01 -1.94
N ALA A 95 18.47 9.99 -2.11
CA ALA A 95 18.16 9.40 -3.40
C ALA A 95 17.48 10.39 -4.34
N ALA A 96 16.57 11.23 -3.83
CA ALA A 96 15.92 12.28 -4.59
C ALA A 96 16.94 13.31 -5.12
N ARG A 97 17.90 13.73 -4.29
CA ARG A 97 18.97 14.65 -4.71
C ARG A 97 19.88 14.09 -5.81
N ARG A 98 20.06 12.77 -5.91
CA ARG A 98 20.85 12.14 -6.98
C ARG A 98 20.12 12.09 -8.33
N ARG A 99 18.82 12.37 -8.36
CA ARG A 99 17.97 12.32 -9.58
C ARG A 99 17.74 13.68 -10.22
N GLY A 100 18.03 14.78 -9.50
CA GLY A 100 18.06 16.14 -10.05
C GLY A 100 19.46 16.49 -10.50
#